data_AF-A0A518CEI2-F1
#
_entry.id   AF-A0A518CEI2-F1
#
_cell.length_a   1.000
_cell.length_b   1.000
_cell.length_c   1.000
_cell.angle_alpha   90.00
_cell.angle_beta   90.00
_cell.angle_gamma   90.00
#
_symmetry.space_group_name_H-M   'P 1'
#
loop_
_entity.id
_entity.type
_entity.pdbx_description
1 polymer ?
#
loop_
_entity_poly.entity_id
_entity_poly.type
_entity_poly.pdbx_seq_one_letter_code
_entity_poly.pdbx_strand_id
1 'polypeptide(L)'
;MAYFDLAEIDQVVGPGKVLSDHRRAAISFPRDVHLRSQRGSLEQRVRSLVSKELGECPTGPIHLLTQLRYFGHYFSPLNLFFVYRAPDSAFPAIILAEVNNIPWGEQQVYVLKPTWSEADQAYAYEHPKQMHVSPFMPMNHTYRWSFRSVGQQLIVGLENHEEGRPVFHAGMSLEKKPLAHRTIQRFLWRLPAMSLKVVAAIYYEAWKLWWKRCPIYPHPQSQHAARAAVQVTEPA
;
A
#
# COMPACT_ATOMS: atom_id res chain seq x y z
N MET A 1 -2.70 10.84 4.13
CA MET A 1 -2.73 9.51 4.78
C MET A 1 -2.83 9.70 6.27
N ALA A 2 -3.46 8.76 6.97
CA ALA A 2 -3.55 8.71 8.42
C ALA A 2 -2.62 7.59 8.94
N TYR A 3 -2.02 7.84 10.10
CA TYR A 3 -1.11 6.92 10.79
C TYR A 3 -1.71 6.56 12.14
N PHE A 4 -1.92 5.27 12.40
CA PHE A 4 -2.57 4.75 13.59
C PHE A 4 -1.69 3.74 14.30
N ASP A 5 -1.64 3.79 15.63
CA ASP A 5 -1.37 2.58 16.39
C ASP A 5 -2.63 1.71 16.38
N LEU A 6 -2.51 0.45 15.97
CA LEU A 6 -3.63 -0.47 15.92
C LEU A 6 -4.22 -0.77 17.31
N ALA A 7 -3.42 -0.67 18.38
CA ALA A 7 -3.92 -0.84 19.74
C ALA A 7 -4.81 0.33 20.20
N GLU A 8 -4.58 1.53 19.67
CA GLU A 8 -5.30 2.75 20.04
C GLU A 8 -6.42 3.11 19.05
N ILE A 9 -6.58 2.35 17.96
CA ILE A 9 -7.48 2.73 16.87
C ILE A 9 -8.92 2.92 17.33
N ASP A 10 -9.38 2.08 18.27
CA ASP A 10 -10.73 2.15 18.81
C ASP A 10 -10.91 3.34 19.74
N GLN A 11 -9.85 4.01 20.22
CA GLN A 11 -9.95 5.26 20.98
C GLN A 11 -10.17 6.47 20.07
N VAL A 12 -9.70 6.38 18.82
CA VAL A 12 -9.73 7.47 17.82
C VAL A 12 -10.90 7.33 16.83
N VAL A 13 -11.35 6.10 16.58
CA VAL A 13 -12.40 5.77 15.61
C VAL A 13 -13.67 5.32 16.33
N GLY A 14 -14.80 5.95 16.00
CA GLY A 14 -16.13 5.55 16.50
C GLY A 14 -17.09 6.73 16.69
N PRO A 15 -18.28 6.49 17.28
CA PRO A 15 -19.27 7.53 17.53
C PRO A 15 -18.71 8.65 18.41
N GLY A 16 -18.82 9.91 17.95
CA GLY A 16 -18.36 11.10 18.68
C GLY A 16 -16.83 11.29 18.74
N LYS A 17 -16.05 10.43 18.08
CA LYS A 17 -14.58 10.48 18.08
C LYS A 17 -14.02 11.28 16.90
N VAL A 18 -12.69 11.36 16.86
CA VAL A 18 -11.91 12.08 15.83
C VAL A 18 -12.24 11.60 14.42
N LEU A 19 -12.47 10.29 14.24
CA LEU A 19 -12.89 9.68 12.99
C LEU A 19 -14.13 8.81 13.18
N SER A 20 -15.01 8.80 12.17
CA SER A 20 -16.15 7.89 12.15
C SER A 20 -15.73 6.49 11.70
N ASP A 21 -16.41 5.48 12.21
CA ASP A 21 -16.41 4.10 11.73
C ASP A 21 -17.46 3.86 10.63
N HIS A 22 -18.42 4.77 10.47
CA HIS A 22 -19.54 4.61 9.54
C HIS A 22 -19.08 4.80 8.09
N ARG A 23 -19.30 3.79 7.24
CA ARG A 23 -18.82 3.76 5.86
C ARG A 23 -19.21 4.99 5.04
N ARG A 24 -20.43 5.53 5.23
CA ARG A 24 -20.94 6.70 4.49
C ARG A 24 -20.62 8.05 5.15
N ALA A 25 -19.89 8.08 6.26
CA ALA A 25 -19.45 9.34 6.85
C ALA A 25 -18.56 10.12 5.86
N ALA A 26 -18.52 11.45 6.04
CA ALA A 26 -17.70 12.32 5.19
C ALA A 26 -16.22 11.88 5.18
N ILE A 27 -15.70 11.49 6.35
CA ILE A 27 -14.43 10.78 6.49
C ILE A 27 -14.62 9.61 7.45
N SER A 28 -14.16 8.42 7.06
CA SER A 28 -14.15 7.24 7.93
C SER A 28 -12.89 6.39 7.77
N PHE A 29 -12.60 5.58 8.80
CA PHE A 29 -11.52 4.59 8.74
C PHE A 29 -12.00 3.32 7.99
N PRO A 30 -11.30 2.86 6.94
CA PRO A 30 -11.74 1.74 6.12
C PRO A 30 -11.31 0.36 6.66
N ARG A 31 -11.80 -0.03 7.85
CA ARG A 31 -11.38 -1.28 8.52
C ARG A 31 -11.57 -2.56 7.68
N ASP A 32 -12.58 -2.57 6.82
CA ASP A 32 -13.03 -3.71 6.01
C ASP A 32 -12.19 -3.98 4.75
N VAL A 33 -11.29 -3.08 4.36
CA VAL A 33 -10.57 -3.17 3.07
C VAL A 33 -9.16 -3.72 3.18
N HIS A 34 -8.63 -3.84 4.40
CA HIS A 34 -7.25 -4.21 4.67
C HIS A 34 -7.09 -5.70 4.91
N LEU A 35 -6.03 -6.27 4.33
CA LEU A 35 -5.61 -7.66 4.45
C LEU A 35 -6.79 -8.62 4.22
N ARG A 36 -7.53 -8.42 3.11
CA ARG A 36 -8.83 -9.06 2.84
C ARG A 36 -8.77 -10.59 2.80
N SER A 37 -7.61 -11.16 2.53
CA SER A 37 -7.37 -12.61 2.53
C SER A 37 -7.30 -13.21 3.94
N GLN A 38 -7.13 -12.39 4.97
CA GLN A 38 -6.95 -12.82 6.36
C GLN A 38 -8.23 -12.60 7.17
N ARG A 39 -8.43 -13.44 8.19
CA ARG A 39 -9.59 -13.37 9.09
C ARG A 39 -9.22 -12.75 10.44
N GLY A 40 -10.22 -12.28 11.17
CA GLY A 40 -10.06 -11.69 12.51
C GLY A 40 -9.89 -10.17 12.50
N SER A 41 -9.45 -9.63 13.65
CA SER A 41 -9.11 -8.21 13.82
C SER A 41 -7.92 -7.83 12.94
N LEU A 42 -7.76 -6.54 12.65
CA LEU A 42 -6.67 -6.10 11.78
C LEU A 42 -5.29 -6.47 12.32
N GLU A 43 -5.12 -6.39 13.65
CA GLU A 43 -3.91 -6.83 14.33
C GLU A 43 -3.67 -8.34 14.15
N GLN A 44 -4.70 -9.16 14.37
CA GLN A 44 -4.63 -10.61 14.17
C GLN A 44 -4.26 -10.96 12.72
N ARG A 45 -4.82 -10.25 11.74
CA ARG A 45 -4.48 -10.42 10.32
C ARG A 45 -3.02 -10.16 10.04
N VAL A 46 -2.45 -9.07 10.58
CA VAL A 46 -1.02 -8.75 10.44
C VAL A 46 -0.18 -9.84 11.09
N ARG A 47 -0.45 -10.18 12.35
CA ARG A 47 0.35 -11.18 13.10
C ARG A 47 0.29 -12.55 12.43
N SER A 48 -0.87 -12.97 11.95
CA SER A 48 -1.06 -14.24 11.23
C SER A 48 -0.27 -14.26 9.92
N LEU A 49 -0.32 -13.19 9.13
CA LEU A 49 0.42 -13.13 7.87
C LEU A 49 1.94 -13.15 8.11
N VAL A 50 2.42 -12.37 9.08
CA VAL A 50 3.85 -12.36 9.45
C VAL A 50 4.30 -13.73 9.93
N SER A 51 3.53 -14.37 10.82
CA SER A 51 3.85 -15.69 11.34
C SER A 51 3.88 -16.75 10.26
N LYS A 52 2.99 -16.66 9.26
CA LYS A 52 2.97 -17.59 8.13
C LYS A 52 4.19 -17.45 7.23
N GLU A 53 4.56 -16.21 6.88
CA GLU A 53 5.65 -15.95 5.93
C GLU A 53 7.05 -16.07 6.56
N LEU A 54 7.18 -15.74 7.85
CA LEU A 54 8.48 -15.62 8.52
C LEU A 54 8.70 -16.66 9.62
N GLY A 55 7.68 -17.44 9.99
CA GLY A 55 7.76 -18.43 11.06
C GLY A 55 7.77 -17.83 12.47
N GLU A 56 7.68 -16.51 12.60
CA GLU A 56 7.78 -15.78 13.87
C GLU A 56 6.48 -15.00 14.14
N CYS A 57 5.91 -15.15 15.33
CA CYS A 57 4.77 -14.32 15.74
C CYS A 57 5.30 -13.01 16.34
N PRO A 58 5.13 -11.86 15.68
CA PRO A 58 5.59 -10.59 16.23
C PRO A 58 4.78 -10.29 17.49
N THR A 59 5.41 -9.67 18.49
CA THR A 59 4.76 -9.28 19.76
C THR A 59 4.72 -7.77 19.98
N GLY A 60 5.57 -7.01 19.30
CA GLY A 60 5.61 -5.56 19.43
C GLY A 60 4.40 -4.85 18.79
N PRO A 61 4.38 -3.50 18.91
CA PRO A 61 3.28 -2.70 18.40
C PRO A 61 3.24 -2.68 16.87
N ILE A 62 2.04 -2.49 16.34
CA ILE A 62 1.76 -2.49 14.91
C ILE A 62 1.10 -1.16 14.57
N HIS A 63 1.75 -0.38 13.71
CA HIS A 63 1.22 0.87 13.24
C HIS A 63 0.79 0.76 11.78
N LEU A 64 -0.30 1.44 11.40
CA LEU A 64 -0.85 1.45 10.05
C LEU A 64 -0.79 2.85 9.45
N LEU A 65 -0.19 2.97 8.26
CA LEU A 65 -0.30 4.11 7.39
C LEU A 65 -1.22 3.81 6.21
N THR A 66 -2.35 4.51 6.13
CA THR A 66 -3.35 4.29 5.08
C THR A 66 -4.08 5.57 4.66
N GLN A 67 -4.79 5.53 3.53
CA GLN A 67 -5.76 6.56 3.18
C GLN A 67 -7.06 6.38 3.98
N LEU A 68 -7.81 7.47 4.13
CA LEU A 68 -9.14 7.43 4.72
C LEU A 68 -10.19 7.26 3.62
N ARG A 69 -11.37 6.77 4.02
CA ARG A 69 -12.54 6.69 3.16
C ARG A 69 -13.27 8.03 3.17
N TYR A 70 -13.66 8.51 1.99
CA TYR A 70 -14.42 9.76 1.82
C TYR A 70 -15.79 9.46 1.22
N PHE A 71 -16.87 9.80 1.93
CA PHE A 71 -18.25 9.61 1.47
C PHE A 71 -18.54 8.20 0.92
N GLY A 72 -18.01 7.15 1.56
CA GLY A 72 -18.18 5.77 1.09
C GLY A 72 -17.17 5.28 0.05
N HIS A 73 -16.41 6.18 -0.57
CA HIS A 73 -15.38 5.85 -1.55
C HIS A 73 -14.01 5.68 -0.90
N TYR A 74 -13.32 4.61 -1.28
CA TYR A 74 -11.97 4.32 -0.82
C TYR A 74 -11.15 3.75 -1.96
N PHE A 75 -9.94 4.29 -2.11
CA PHE A 75 -8.89 3.68 -2.89
C PHE A 75 -7.54 4.13 -2.32
N SER A 76 -6.61 3.19 -2.14
CA SER A 76 -5.24 3.45 -1.72
C SER A 76 -4.30 2.52 -2.47
N PRO A 77 -3.40 3.02 -3.33
CA PRO A 77 -2.50 2.17 -4.11
C PRO A 77 -1.47 1.45 -3.22
N LEU A 78 -1.14 2.04 -2.08
CA LEU A 78 -0.18 1.51 -1.12
C LEU A 78 -0.64 1.82 0.31
N ASN A 79 -0.71 0.79 1.15
CA ASN A 79 -0.85 0.91 2.60
C ASN A 79 0.33 0.19 3.26
N LEU A 80 0.85 0.76 4.35
CA LEU A 80 2.02 0.22 5.04
C LEU A 80 1.66 -0.13 6.47
N PHE A 81 1.97 -1.35 6.88
CA PHE A 81 1.94 -1.76 8.29
C PHE A 81 3.37 -1.85 8.80
N PHE A 82 3.67 -1.12 9.86
CA PHE A 82 4.97 -1.11 10.51
C PHE A 82 4.89 -1.94 11.78
N VAL A 83 5.60 -3.06 11.81
CA VAL A 83 5.66 -3.97 12.95
C VAL A 83 6.98 -3.74 13.67
N TYR A 84 6.90 -3.21 14.89
CA TYR A 84 8.08 -2.91 15.71
C TYR A 84 8.45 -4.11 16.57
N ARG A 85 9.74 -4.18 16.96
CA ARG A 85 10.20 -5.20 17.92
C ARG A 85 9.73 -4.88 19.34
N ALA A 86 9.76 -3.60 19.69
CA ALA A 86 9.32 -3.04 20.97
C ALA A 86 8.84 -1.59 20.77
N PRO A 87 8.07 -1.01 21.71
CA PRO A 87 7.56 0.38 21.59
C PRO A 87 8.62 1.44 21.30
N ASP A 88 9.79 1.33 21.92
CA ASP A 88 10.88 2.32 21.77
C ASP A 88 11.83 2.02 20.58
N SER A 89 11.46 1.08 19.70
CA SER A 89 12.29 0.75 18.54
C SER A 89 12.36 1.93 17.57
N ALA A 90 13.58 2.36 17.25
CA ALA A 90 13.82 3.49 16.33
C ALA A 90 13.28 3.25 14.91
N PHE A 91 13.20 1.98 14.48
CA PHE A 91 12.70 1.59 13.18
C PHE A 91 11.92 0.26 13.27
N PRO A 92 10.86 0.06 12.46
CA PRO A 92 10.11 -1.21 12.44
C PRO A 92 10.98 -2.37 11.98
N ALA A 93 10.84 -3.53 12.62
CA ALA A 93 11.57 -4.74 12.25
C ALA A 93 11.00 -5.38 10.98
N ILE A 94 9.70 -5.23 10.75
CA ILE A 94 8.99 -5.79 9.59
C ILE A 94 8.04 -4.73 9.05
N ILE A 95 7.95 -4.62 7.73
CA ILE A 95 7.00 -3.74 7.04
C ILE A 95 6.13 -4.59 6.12
N LEU A 96 4.81 -4.53 6.26
CA LEU A 96 3.90 -5.10 5.27
C LEU A 96 3.50 -4.01 4.29
N ALA A 97 3.78 -4.22 3.02
CA ALA A 97 3.32 -3.36 1.95
C ALA A 97 2.09 -3.99 1.28
N GLU A 98 0.91 -3.48 1.62
CA GLU A 98 -0.34 -3.81 0.94
C GLU A 98 -0.49 -2.92 -0.30
N VAL A 99 -0.32 -3.54 -1.47
CA VAL A 99 -0.42 -2.89 -2.77
C VAL A 99 -1.76 -3.26 -3.39
N ASN A 100 -2.52 -2.25 -3.82
CA ASN A 100 -3.78 -2.43 -4.54
C ASN A 100 -3.63 -1.87 -5.94
N ASN A 101 -4.05 -2.62 -6.97
CA ASN A 101 -4.00 -2.16 -8.35
C ASN A 101 -5.39 -1.72 -8.85
N ILE A 102 -5.37 -0.82 -9.84
CA ILE A 102 -6.51 -0.49 -10.68
C ILE A 102 -6.08 -0.64 -12.14
N PRO A 103 -6.97 -1.08 -13.03
CA PRO A 103 -8.41 -1.32 -12.81
C PRO A 103 -8.76 -2.70 -12.23
N TRP A 104 -7.80 -3.62 -12.07
CA TRP A 104 -8.09 -5.03 -11.74
C TRP A 104 -8.62 -5.28 -10.32
N GLY A 105 -8.40 -4.37 -9.37
CA GLY A 105 -8.95 -4.48 -8.02
C GLY A 105 -8.30 -5.57 -7.15
N GLU A 106 -7.12 -6.04 -7.58
CA GLU A 106 -6.32 -7.02 -6.87
C GLU A 106 -5.61 -6.38 -5.67
N GLN A 107 -5.28 -7.21 -4.69
CA GLN A 107 -4.53 -6.82 -3.51
C GLN A 107 -3.42 -7.83 -3.28
N GLN A 108 -2.18 -7.36 -3.27
CA GLN A 108 -0.99 -8.15 -2.93
C GLN A 108 -0.35 -7.54 -1.70
N VAL A 109 0.09 -8.40 -0.79
CA VAL A 109 0.77 -7.98 0.43
C VAL A 109 2.18 -8.54 0.42
N TYR A 110 3.16 -7.65 0.49
CA TYR A 110 4.57 -8.02 0.60
C TYR A 110 5.01 -7.90 2.06
N VAL A 111 5.67 -8.93 2.59
CA VAL A 111 6.25 -8.91 3.94
C VAL A 111 7.75 -8.60 3.80
N LEU A 112 8.16 -7.42 4.24
CA LEU A 112 9.50 -6.88 4.05
C LEU A 112 10.26 -6.93 5.38
N LYS A 113 11.49 -7.45 5.36
CA LYS A 113 12.46 -7.38 6.48
C LYS A 113 13.60 -6.43 6.08
N PRO A 114 13.38 -5.10 6.08
CA PRO A 114 14.37 -4.18 5.57
C PRO A 114 15.59 -4.08 6.48
N THR A 115 16.77 -3.95 5.89
CA THR A 115 18.04 -3.78 6.61
C THR A 115 18.65 -2.43 6.27
N TRP A 116 19.48 -1.89 7.18
CA TRP A 116 20.16 -0.63 6.93
C TRP A 116 21.12 -0.75 5.73
N SER A 117 21.03 0.21 4.81
CA SER A 117 21.89 0.37 3.64
C SER A 117 22.70 1.65 3.81
N GLU A 118 24.01 1.53 3.97
CA GLU A 118 24.91 2.68 4.03
C GLU A 118 24.93 3.48 2.72
N ALA A 119 24.79 2.80 1.57
CA ALA A 119 24.78 3.45 0.28
C ALA A 119 23.55 4.37 0.10
N ASP A 120 22.39 3.91 0.56
CA ASP A 120 21.13 4.65 0.42
C ASP A 120 20.84 5.57 1.61
N GLN A 121 21.61 5.42 2.70
CA GLN A 121 21.33 6.02 4.01
C GLN A 121 19.87 5.81 4.42
N ALA A 122 19.39 4.57 4.24
CA ALA A 122 18.00 4.17 4.40
C ALA A 122 17.89 2.68 4.73
N TYR A 123 16.73 2.28 5.25
CA TYR A 123 16.37 0.86 5.37
C TYR A 123 15.88 0.35 4.01
N ALA A 124 16.55 -0.64 3.45
CA ALA A 124 16.27 -1.15 2.11
C ALA A 124 15.86 -2.62 2.13
N TYR A 125 15.06 -3.01 1.14
CA TYR A 125 14.69 -4.40 0.91
C TYR A 125 14.44 -4.66 -0.57
N GLU A 126 14.93 -5.77 -1.08
CA GLU A 126 14.83 -6.13 -2.49
C GLU A 126 14.13 -7.47 -2.68
N HIS A 127 13.19 -7.54 -3.63
CA HIS A 127 12.53 -8.79 -3.98
C HIS A 127 11.98 -8.75 -5.42
N PRO A 128 11.75 -9.90 -6.07
CA PRO A 128 11.10 -9.96 -7.38
C PRO A 128 9.68 -9.35 -7.35
N LYS A 129 9.30 -8.64 -8.41
CA LYS A 129 7.94 -8.11 -8.58
C LYS A 129 6.93 -9.25 -8.74
N GLN A 130 5.83 -9.20 -7.97
CA GLN A 130 4.79 -10.24 -8.00
C GLN A 130 3.40 -9.74 -8.43
N MET A 131 3.22 -8.43 -8.65
CA MET A 131 1.93 -7.84 -9.00
C MET A 131 2.03 -6.94 -10.23
N HIS A 132 1.08 -7.11 -11.16
CA HIS A 132 0.95 -6.25 -12.33
C HIS A 132 0.16 -4.99 -11.97
N VAL A 133 0.88 -3.96 -11.50
CA VAL A 133 0.28 -2.72 -10.99
C VAL A 133 -0.05 -1.69 -12.07
N SER A 134 0.54 -1.81 -13.27
CA SER A 134 0.38 -0.86 -14.38
C SER A 134 0.49 -1.60 -15.71
N PRO A 135 -0.38 -1.32 -16.69
CA PRO A 135 -0.30 -1.90 -18.02
C PRO A 135 0.94 -1.45 -18.80
N PHE A 136 1.67 -0.43 -18.33
CA PHE A 136 2.88 0.09 -18.99
C PHE A 136 4.16 -0.46 -18.38
N MET A 137 4.09 -1.43 -17.47
CA MET A 137 5.24 -1.96 -16.75
C MET A 137 5.27 -3.49 -16.78
N PRO A 138 6.31 -4.11 -17.37
CA PRO A 138 6.39 -5.56 -17.46
C PRO A 138 6.55 -6.21 -16.07
N MET A 139 6.34 -7.53 -16.01
CA MET A 139 6.43 -8.29 -14.76
C MET A 139 7.85 -8.66 -14.38
N ASN A 140 8.77 -8.76 -15.35
CA ASN A 140 10.15 -9.20 -15.14
C ASN A 140 11.03 -8.09 -14.56
N HIS A 141 10.67 -7.59 -13.38
CA HIS A 141 11.43 -6.58 -12.65
C HIS A 141 11.72 -7.04 -11.22
N THR A 142 12.76 -6.47 -10.65
CA THR A 142 13.03 -6.53 -9.22
C THR A 142 12.57 -5.23 -8.55
N TYR A 143 11.86 -5.33 -7.44
CA TYR A 143 11.50 -4.19 -6.60
C TYR A 143 12.58 -3.96 -5.56
N ARG A 144 13.10 -2.73 -5.52
CA ARG A 144 13.97 -2.25 -4.44
C ARG A 144 13.25 -1.16 -3.67
N TRP A 145 12.90 -1.47 -2.43
CA TRP A 145 12.28 -0.53 -1.50
C TRP A 145 13.34 0.23 -0.72
N SER A 146 13.07 1.49 -0.44
CA SER A 146 13.85 2.30 0.50
C SER A 146 12.92 3.03 1.46
N PHE A 147 13.27 3.00 2.75
CA PHE A 147 12.51 3.61 3.82
C PHE A 147 13.42 4.48 4.66
N ARG A 148 13.07 5.76 4.78
CA ARG A 148 13.83 6.73 5.56
C ARG A 148 12.91 7.52 6.46
N SER A 149 13.26 7.60 7.74
CA SER A 149 12.58 8.44 8.72
C SER A 149 13.54 9.53 9.18
N VAL A 150 13.22 10.79 8.88
CA VAL A 150 14.04 11.96 9.27
C VAL A 150 13.17 12.91 10.09
N GLY A 151 13.40 12.95 11.40
CA GLY A 151 12.57 13.76 12.31
C GLY A 151 11.10 13.37 12.23
N GLN A 152 10.26 14.26 11.69
CA GLN A 152 8.82 14.03 11.49
C GLN A 152 8.46 13.60 10.06
N GLN A 153 9.45 13.38 9.19
CA GLN A 153 9.23 13.01 7.79
C GLN A 153 9.46 11.52 7.57
N LEU A 154 8.54 10.89 6.85
CA LEU A 154 8.68 9.53 6.33
C LEU A 154 8.81 9.60 4.81
N ILE A 155 9.88 9.02 4.28
CA ILE A 155 10.15 8.91 2.86
C ILE A 155 10.18 7.43 2.49
N VAL A 156 9.39 7.06 1.50
CA VAL A 156 9.28 5.71 0.96
C VAL A 156 9.60 5.78 -0.52
N GLY A 157 10.63 5.06 -0.96
CA GLY A 157 11.00 4.87 -2.35
C GLY A 157 10.70 3.44 -2.80
N LEU A 158 10.31 3.30 -4.05
CA LEU A 158 10.17 2.03 -4.74
C LEU A 158 10.77 2.16 -6.13
N GLU A 159 11.84 1.41 -6.37
CA GLU A 159 12.50 1.30 -7.67
C GLU A 159 12.14 -0.01 -8.33
N ASN A 160 11.95 0.02 -9.65
CA ASN A 160 11.96 -1.16 -10.50
C ASN A 160 13.31 -1.27 -11.17
N HIS A 161 13.91 -2.45 -11.04
CA HIS A 161 15.16 -2.79 -11.69
C HIS A 161 14.91 -3.82 -12.79
N GLU A 162 15.48 -3.57 -13.96
CA GLU A 162 15.55 -4.51 -15.09
C GLU A 162 17.05 -4.77 -15.36
N GLU A 163 17.45 -6.04 -15.35
CA GLU A 163 18.86 -6.45 -15.52
C GLU A 163 19.83 -5.69 -14.57
N GLY A 164 19.38 -5.40 -13.35
CA GLY A 164 20.16 -4.68 -12.33
C GLY A 164 20.27 -3.16 -12.53
N ARG A 165 19.50 -2.56 -13.46
CA ARG A 165 19.44 -1.11 -13.67
C ARG A 165 18.08 -0.54 -13.29
N PRO A 166 18.02 0.63 -12.61
CA PRO A 166 16.76 1.26 -12.28
C PRO A 166 16.08 1.81 -13.55
N VAL A 167 14.89 1.30 -13.86
CA VAL A 167 14.08 1.72 -15.03
C VAL A 167 12.89 2.60 -14.63
N PHE A 168 12.48 2.54 -13.36
CA PHE A 168 11.39 3.36 -12.84
C PHE A 168 11.55 3.59 -11.35
N HIS A 169 11.21 4.79 -10.87
CA HIS A 169 11.22 5.14 -9.47
C HIS A 169 9.90 5.83 -9.09
N ALA A 170 9.28 5.37 -8.01
CA ALA A 170 8.16 6.03 -7.35
C ALA A 170 8.55 6.39 -5.92
N GLY A 171 8.27 7.64 -5.54
CA GLY A 171 8.56 8.16 -4.20
C GLY A 171 7.31 8.72 -3.52
N MET A 172 7.22 8.51 -2.21
CA MET A 172 6.22 9.12 -1.34
C MET A 172 6.95 9.80 -0.17
N SER A 173 6.72 11.10 0.01
CA SER A 173 7.22 11.88 1.13
C SER A 173 6.05 12.41 1.96
N LEU A 174 6.07 12.11 3.25
CA LEU A 174 5.00 12.44 4.19
C LEU A 174 5.57 13.17 5.40
N GLU A 175 4.88 14.22 5.84
CA GLU A 175 5.18 14.91 7.09
C GLU A 175 4.12 14.58 8.15
N LYS A 176 4.56 14.16 9.34
CA LYS A 176 3.67 13.83 10.45
C LYS A 176 2.98 15.10 10.96
N LYS A 177 1.66 15.05 11.07
CA LYS A 177 0.84 16.08 11.75
C LYS A 177 -0.03 15.42 12.82
N PRO A 178 -0.30 16.09 13.95
CA PRO A 178 -1.18 15.56 14.99
C PRO A 178 -2.57 15.23 14.45
N LEU A 179 -3.07 14.04 14.81
CA LEU A 179 -4.40 13.57 14.44
C LEU A 179 -5.43 14.20 15.39
N ALA A 180 -5.87 15.42 15.07
CA ALA A 180 -6.87 16.15 15.83
C ALA A 180 -8.08 16.49 14.96
N HIS A 181 -9.26 16.68 15.58
CA HIS A 181 -10.49 17.06 14.89
C HIS A 181 -10.30 18.24 13.93
N ARG A 182 -9.63 19.31 14.39
CA ARG A 182 -9.33 20.49 13.56
C ARG A 182 -8.48 20.16 12.33
N THR A 183 -7.50 19.27 12.49
CA THR A 183 -6.64 18.81 11.39
C THR A 183 -7.48 18.07 10.34
N ILE A 184 -8.33 17.14 10.78
CA ILE A 184 -9.18 16.33 9.90
C ILE A 184 -10.23 17.17 9.18
N GLN A 185 -10.91 18.06 9.89
CA GLN A 185 -11.87 18.99 9.27
C GLN A 185 -11.20 19.87 8.21
N ARG A 186 -10.00 20.41 8.50
CA ARG A 186 -9.23 21.19 7.52
C ARG A 186 -8.87 20.36 6.29
N PHE A 187 -8.48 19.10 6.46
CA PHE A 187 -8.22 18.20 5.33
C PHE A 187 -9.48 17.89 4.52
N LEU A 188 -10.62 17.62 5.19
CA LEU A 188 -11.91 17.41 4.54
C LEU A 188 -12.30 18.60 3.66
N TRP A 189 -12.20 19.82 4.19
CA TRP A 189 -12.55 21.03 3.44
C TRP A 189 -11.61 21.30 2.26
N ARG A 190 -10.31 20.99 2.41
CA ARG A 190 -9.33 21.21 1.33
C ARG A 190 -9.40 20.14 0.24
N LEU A 191 -9.70 18.90 0.61
CA LEU A 191 -9.66 17.74 -0.29
C LEU A 191 -10.84 16.80 -0.01
N PRO A 192 -12.09 17.24 -0.27
CA PRO A 192 -13.29 16.48 0.10
C PRO A 192 -13.45 15.15 -0.64
N ALA A 193 -12.77 15.02 -1.78
CA ALA A 193 -12.83 13.84 -2.64
C ALA A 193 -11.42 13.26 -2.89
N MET A 194 -10.58 13.19 -1.85
CA MET A 194 -9.19 12.76 -2.01
C MET A 194 -9.06 11.37 -2.67
N SER A 195 -9.90 10.40 -2.30
CA SER A 195 -9.89 9.07 -2.93
C SER A 195 -10.21 9.13 -4.42
N LEU A 196 -11.18 9.93 -4.84
CA LEU A 196 -11.51 10.13 -6.26
C LEU A 196 -10.39 10.87 -6.99
N LYS A 197 -9.76 11.85 -6.35
CA LYS A 197 -8.61 12.58 -6.90
C LYS A 197 -7.44 11.63 -7.18
N VAL A 198 -7.16 10.69 -6.27
CA VAL A 198 -6.11 9.66 -6.49
C VAL A 198 -6.42 8.82 -7.72
N VAL A 199 -7.65 8.32 -7.82
CA VAL A 199 -8.08 7.51 -8.99
C VAL A 199 -8.00 8.32 -10.28
N ALA A 200 -8.50 9.55 -10.29
CA ALA A 200 -8.45 10.43 -11.45
C ALA A 200 -7.00 10.74 -11.87
N ALA A 201 -6.10 10.97 -10.92
CA ALA A 201 -4.68 11.20 -11.20
C ALA A 201 -4.02 9.98 -11.85
N ILE A 202 -4.33 8.76 -11.36
CA ILE A 202 -3.79 7.53 -11.96
C ILE A 202 -4.28 7.36 -13.41
N TYR A 203 -5.58 7.56 -13.67
CA TYR A 203 -6.10 7.49 -15.03
C TYR A 203 -5.55 8.58 -15.95
N TYR A 204 -5.33 9.78 -15.41
CA TYR A 204 -4.73 10.88 -16.17
C TYR A 204 -3.29 10.56 -16.58
N GLU A 205 -2.47 10.02 -15.68
CA GLU A 205 -1.11 9.58 -16.04
C GLU A 205 -1.12 8.38 -17.00
N ALA A 206 -2.02 7.42 -16.81
CA ALA A 206 -2.20 6.31 -17.76
C ALA A 206 -2.58 6.80 -19.16
N TRP A 207 -3.47 7.80 -19.26
CA TRP A 207 -3.85 8.41 -20.53
C TRP A 207 -2.68 9.15 -21.19
N LYS A 208 -1.86 9.88 -20.42
CA LYS A 208 -0.64 10.51 -20.96
C LYS A 208 0.35 9.48 -21.52
N LEU A 209 0.57 8.37 -20.82
CA LEU A 209 1.46 7.30 -21.28
C LEU A 209 0.93 6.64 -22.55
N TRP A 210 -0.37 6.39 -22.60
CA TRP A 210 -1.05 5.92 -23.80
C TRP A 210 -0.90 6.88 -24.98
N TRP A 211 -1.10 8.18 -24.75
CA TRP A 211 -0.91 9.22 -25.76
C TRP A 211 0.53 9.27 -26.28
N LYS A 212 1.51 9.04 -25.39
CA LYS A 212 2.94 8.90 -25.74
C LYS A 212 3.30 7.56 -26.39
N ARG A 213 2.32 6.69 -26.63
CA ARG A 213 2.49 5.36 -27.24
C ARG A 213 3.45 4.45 -26.46
N CYS A 214 3.46 4.56 -25.13
CA CYS A 214 4.21 3.61 -24.29
C CYS A 214 3.70 2.18 -24.52
N PRO A 215 4.60 1.17 -24.58
CA PRO A 215 4.21 -0.22 -24.75
C PRO A 215 3.22 -0.69 -23.68
N ILE A 216 2.21 -1.45 -24.11
CA ILE A 216 1.20 -2.04 -23.23
C ILE A 216 1.51 -3.52 -23.05
N TYR A 217 1.66 -3.93 -21.79
CA TYR A 217 1.88 -5.31 -21.39
C TYR A 217 0.55 -5.92 -20.92
N PRO A 218 0.12 -7.07 -21.48
CA PRO A 218 -1.15 -7.68 -21.10
C PRO A 218 -1.07 -8.29 -19.70
N HIS A 219 -2.18 -8.19 -18.96
CA HIS A 219 -2.27 -8.68 -17.58
C HIS A 219 -2.07 -10.22 -17.52
N PRO A 220 -1.28 -10.78 -16.59
CA PRO A 220 -0.98 -12.22 -16.55
C PRO A 220 -2.19 -13.15 -16.51
N GLN A 221 -3.30 -12.74 -15.86
CA GLN A 221 -4.55 -13.53 -15.86
C GLN A 221 -5.22 -13.57 -17.24
N SER A 222 -5.10 -12.50 -18.05
CA SER A 222 -5.63 -12.48 -19.42
C SER A 222 -4.87 -13.44 -20.34
N GLN A 223 -3.58 -13.69 -20.06
CA GLN A 223 -2.77 -14.65 -20.80
C GLN A 223 -3.13 -16.10 -20.47
N HIS A 224 -3.46 -16.41 -19.21
CA HIS A 224 -3.96 -17.73 -18.82
C HIS A 224 -5.32 -18.04 -19.46
N ALA A 225 -6.25 -17.07 -19.49
CA ALA A 225 -7.53 -17.22 -20.17
C ALA A 225 -7.37 -17.39 -21.69
N ALA A 226 -6.47 -16.62 -22.33
CA ALA A 226 -6.19 -16.73 -23.76
C ALA A 226 -5.52 -18.07 -24.14
N ARG A 227 -4.56 -18.56 -23.34
CA ARG A 227 -3.92 -19.86 -23.57
C ARG A 227 -4.89 -21.03 -23.35
N ALA A 228 -5.76 -20.95 -22.36
CA ALA A 228 -6.80 -21.96 -22.13
C ALA A 228 -7.84 -21.99 -23.28
N ALA A 229 -8.22 -20.84 -23.84
CA ALA A 229 -9.15 -20.78 -24.97
C ALA A 229 -8.54 -21.35 -26.26
N VAL A 230 -7.25 -21.15 -26.51
CA VAL A 230 -6.55 -21.72 -27.68
C VAL A 230 -6.45 -23.24 -27.59
N GLN A 231 -6.22 -23.82 -26.40
CA GLN A 231 -6.14 -25.27 -26.21
C GLN A 231 -7.48 -26.01 -26.35
N VAL A 232 -8.62 -25.32 -26.22
CA VAL A 232 -9.96 -25.92 -26.37
C VAL A 232 -10.42 -25.92 -27.84
N THR A 233 -9.74 -25.19 -28.72
CA THR A 233 -10.16 -24.98 -30.12
C THR A 233 -9.32 -25.76 -31.15
N GLU A 234 -8.44 -26.66 -30.72
CA GLU A 234 -7.85 -27.65 -31.63
C GLU A 234 -8.77 -28.88 -31.71
N PRO A 235 -9.46 -29.12 -32.85
CA PRO A 235 -10.20 -30.36 -33.03
C PRO A 235 -9.24 -31.52 -33.26
N ALA A 236 -9.56 -32.66 -32.64
CA ALA A 236 -8.97 -33.97 -32.92
C ALA A 236 -9.32 -34.48 -34.33
#